data_AF-A0A060BQA2-F1
#
_entry.id   AF-A0A060BQA2-F1
#
_cell.length_a   1.000
_cell.length_b   1.000
_cell.length_c   1.000
_cell.angle_alpha   90.00
_cell.angle_beta   90.00
_cell.angle_gamma   90.00
#
_symmetry.space_group_name_H-M   'P 1'
#
loop_
_entity.id
_entity.type
_entity.pdbx_description
1 polymer ?
#
loop_
_entity_poly.entity_id
_entity_poly.type
_entity_poly.pdbx_seq_one_letter_code
_entity_poly.pdbx_strand_id
1 'polypeptide(L)'
;YPEFSPEVIADLRTSLDMQLEAFLDAKTADLRTLLLGKDVYINGTLAEVYGVKLPSDAGFHLMPLDPEHRAGILAHPYLMAAYAYTGHTSPIHRGVFLARGVLGVNLRPPQEAFSPLSPDLHPTLTTRERVALQTSPKNCMSCHSIINSLGFTL
;
A
#
# COMPACT_ATOMS: atom_id res chain seq x y z
N TYR A 1 17.13 -2.17 -1.02
CA TYR A 1 16.17 -3.23 -1.36
C TYR A 1 16.62 -3.97 -2.62
N PRO A 2 17.78 -4.68 -2.58
CA PRO A 2 18.21 -5.51 -3.72
C PRO A 2 17.21 -6.62 -4.07
N GLU A 3 16.42 -7.07 -3.09
CA GLU A 3 15.34 -8.04 -3.24
C GLU A 3 14.11 -7.51 -3.99
N PHE A 4 13.91 -6.19 -4.11
CA PHE A 4 12.75 -5.62 -4.82
C PHE A 4 13.05 -5.45 -6.32
N SER A 5 13.03 -6.57 -7.03
CA SER A 5 13.35 -6.66 -8.46
C SER A 5 12.13 -6.39 -9.37
N PRO A 6 12.33 -6.15 -10.68
CA PRO A 6 11.23 -6.09 -11.65
C PRO A 6 10.35 -7.35 -11.67
N GLU A 7 10.94 -8.51 -11.39
CA GLU A 7 10.24 -9.80 -11.29
C GLU A 7 9.30 -9.80 -10.07
N VAL A 8 9.79 -9.39 -8.89
CA VAL A 8 8.96 -9.25 -7.69
C VAL A 8 7.80 -8.27 -7.93
N ILE A 9 8.04 -7.18 -8.64
CA ILE A 9 6.97 -6.22 -9.00
C ILE A 9 5.92 -6.86 -9.91
N ALA A 10 6.36 -7.63 -10.92
CA ALA A 10 5.46 -8.32 -11.83
C ALA A 10 4.62 -9.38 -11.07
N ASP A 11 5.26 -10.17 -10.21
CA ASP A 11 4.58 -11.20 -9.43
C ASP A 11 3.60 -10.60 -8.41
N LEU A 12 3.96 -9.49 -7.77
CA LEU A 12 3.04 -8.74 -6.91
C LEU A 12 1.83 -8.22 -7.68
N ARG A 13 2.02 -7.78 -8.92
CA ARG A 13 0.91 -7.35 -9.78
C ARG A 13 0.01 -8.53 -10.12
N THR A 14 0.58 -9.65 -10.55
CA THR A 14 -0.17 -10.89 -10.83
C THR A 14 -0.93 -11.38 -9.60
N SER A 15 -0.32 -11.34 -8.42
CA SER A 15 -0.99 -11.65 -7.15
C SER A 15 -2.24 -10.78 -6.93
N LEU A 16 -2.12 -9.47 -7.16
CA LEU A 16 -3.25 -8.55 -7.02
C LEU A 16 -4.37 -8.88 -8.01
N ASP A 17 -4.01 -9.10 -9.28
CA ASP A 17 -4.96 -9.42 -10.34
C ASP A 17 -5.70 -10.73 -10.05
N MET A 18 -4.99 -11.79 -9.63
CA MET A 18 -5.58 -13.06 -9.20
C MET A 18 -6.57 -12.88 -8.04
N GLN A 19 -6.27 -12.00 -7.09
CA GLN A 19 -7.16 -11.73 -5.95
C GLN A 19 -8.44 -11.02 -6.38
N LEU A 20 -8.35 -10.10 -7.34
CA LEU A 20 -9.50 -9.41 -7.91
C LEU A 20 -10.36 -10.38 -8.76
N GLU A 21 -9.72 -11.19 -9.60
CA GLU A 21 -10.40 -12.21 -10.41
C GLU A 21 -11.13 -13.22 -9.52
N ALA A 22 -10.47 -13.75 -8.48
CA ALA A 22 -11.08 -14.67 -7.53
C ALA A 22 -12.30 -14.06 -6.82
N PHE A 23 -12.28 -12.76 -6.51
CA PHE A 23 -13.41 -12.06 -5.93
C PHE A 23 -14.56 -11.89 -6.94
N LEU A 24 -14.27 -11.56 -8.20
CA LEU A 24 -15.26 -11.36 -9.25
C LEU A 24 -15.94 -12.68 -9.67
N ASP A 25 -15.19 -13.78 -9.67
CA ASP A 25 -15.68 -15.12 -10.02
C ASP A 25 -16.44 -15.81 -8.89
N ALA A 26 -16.39 -15.24 -7.67
CA ALA A 26 -17.09 -15.80 -6.53
C ALA A 26 -18.62 -15.78 -6.75
N LYS A 27 -19.25 -16.97 -6.67
CA LYS A 27 -20.71 -17.11 -6.80
C LYS A 27 -21.50 -16.21 -5.83
N THR A 28 -20.91 -15.90 -4.68
CA THR A 28 -21.43 -14.95 -3.70
C THR A 28 -20.29 -14.04 -3.25
N ALA A 29 -20.05 -12.97 -4.02
CA ALA A 29 -19.05 -11.97 -3.66
C ALA A 29 -19.45 -11.23 -2.37
N ASP A 30 -18.53 -11.19 -1.40
CA ASP A 30 -18.70 -10.45 -0.14
C ASP A 30 -17.58 -9.43 -0.01
N LEU A 31 -17.95 -8.15 0.04
CA LEU A 31 -16.99 -7.05 0.13
C LEU A 31 -16.10 -7.17 1.38
N ARG A 32 -16.59 -7.82 2.44
CA ARG A 32 -15.77 -8.09 3.64
C ARG A 32 -14.60 -9.01 3.33
N THR A 33 -14.77 -10.01 2.48
CA THR A 33 -13.67 -10.89 2.05
C THR A 33 -12.62 -10.09 1.28
N LEU A 34 -13.04 -9.15 0.42
CA LEU A 34 -12.12 -8.31 -0.34
C LEU A 34 -11.37 -7.29 0.54
N LEU A 35 -12.05 -6.68 1.52
CA LEU A 35 -11.51 -5.60 2.33
C LEU A 35 -10.84 -6.05 3.64
N LEU A 36 -11.17 -7.24 4.13
CA LEU A 36 -10.68 -7.76 5.42
C LEU A 36 -9.95 -9.10 5.29
N GLY A 37 -9.83 -9.63 4.07
CA GLY A 37 -9.09 -10.87 3.79
C GLY A 37 -7.65 -10.80 4.29
N LYS A 38 -7.11 -11.93 4.75
CA LYS A 38 -5.76 -11.99 5.36
C LYS A 38 -4.74 -12.73 4.50
N ASP A 39 -5.22 -13.28 3.38
CA ASP A 39 -4.44 -14.08 2.47
C ASP A 39 -4.05 -13.28 1.23
N VAL A 40 -2.89 -13.61 0.69
CA VAL A 40 -2.32 -13.03 -0.54
C VAL A 40 -1.83 -14.18 -1.41
N TYR A 41 -1.92 -14.05 -2.74
CA TYR A 41 -1.34 -15.02 -3.65
C TYR A 41 0.20 -14.89 -3.66
N ILE A 42 0.90 -15.94 -3.24
CA ILE A 42 2.36 -15.96 -3.12
C ILE A 42 2.91 -17.11 -3.95
N ASN A 43 3.89 -16.84 -4.82
CA ASN A 43 4.68 -17.83 -5.55
C ASN A 43 6.07 -18.00 -4.91
N GLY A 44 6.94 -18.82 -5.51
CA GLY A 44 8.31 -19.03 -5.03
C GLY A 44 9.13 -17.74 -4.87
N THR A 45 9.14 -16.87 -5.89
CA THR A 45 9.86 -15.59 -5.86
C THR A 45 9.37 -14.67 -4.73
N LEU A 46 8.06 -14.51 -4.56
CA LEU A 46 7.49 -13.71 -3.47
C LEU A 46 7.73 -14.35 -2.09
N ALA A 47 7.80 -15.68 -2.01
CA ALA A 47 8.03 -16.38 -0.76
C ALA A 47 9.39 -16.04 -0.15
N GLU A 48 10.43 -15.86 -0.97
CA GLU A 48 11.76 -15.42 -0.53
C GLU A 48 11.70 -14.02 0.10
N VAL A 49 10.97 -13.09 -0.52
CA VAL A 49 10.82 -11.70 -0.05
C VAL A 49 10.04 -11.62 1.26
N TYR A 50 8.97 -12.41 1.40
CA TYR A 50 8.08 -12.35 2.55
C TYR A 50 8.38 -13.40 3.63
N GLY A 51 9.43 -14.20 3.47
CA GLY A 51 9.83 -15.22 4.44
C GLY A 51 8.83 -16.38 4.58
N VAL A 52 8.09 -16.68 3.52
CA VAL A 52 7.14 -17.79 3.45
C VAL A 52 7.87 -19.05 3.00
N LYS A 53 7.51 -20.22 3.53
CA LYS A 53 8.11 -21.50 3.11
C LYS A 53 7.41 -22.04 1.88
N LEU A 54 7.95 -21.75 0.69
CA LEU A 54 7.58 -22.37 -0.58
C LEU A 54 8.84 -22.72 -1.39
N PRO A 55 8.80 -23.77 -2.24
CA PRO A 55 9.81 -23.99 -3.26
C PRO A 55 9.97 -22.76 -4.17
N SER A 56 11.18 -22.48 -4.65
CA SER A 56 11.46 -21.33 -5.54
C SER A 56 10.73 -21.42 -6.88
N ASP A 57 10.38 -22.64 -7.32
CA ASP A 57 9.62 -22.92 -8.54
C ASP A 57 8.11 -23.09 -8.29
N ALA A 58 7.63 -22.82 -7.06
CA ALA A 58 6.22 -22.92 -6.74
C ALA A 58 5.40 -21.88 -7.51
N GLY A 59 4.25 -22.31 -8.02
CA GLY A 59 3.22 -21.41 -8.56
C GLY A 59 2.55 -20.59 -7.45
N PHE A 60 1.56 -19.77 -7.84
CA PHE A 60 0.82 -18.96 -6.88
C PHE A 60 -0.09 -19.80 -5.98
N HIS A 61 0.07 -19.62 -4.67
CA HIS A 61 -0.79 -20.20 -3.64
C HIS A 61 -1.36 -19.09 -2.77
N LEU A 62 -2.63 -19.22 -2.40
CA LEU A 62 -3.26 -18.31 -1.45
C LEU A 62 -2.72 -18.61 -0.05
N MET A 63 -2.02 -17.65 0.56
CA MET A 63 -1.30 -17.83 1.82
C MET A 63 -1.53 -16.65 2.76
N PRO A 64 -1.68 -16.89 4.09
CA PRO A 64 -1.81 -15.81 5.05
C PRO A 64 -0.51 -15.02 5.17
N LEU A 65 -0.59 -13.68 5.12
CA LEU A 65 0.58 -12.81 5.12
C LEU A 65 0.50 -11.76 6.24
N ASP A 66 1.03 -12.08 7.42
CA ASP A 66 0.98 -11.24 8.64
C ASP A 66 -0.42 -10.62 8.92
N PRO A 67 -1.31 -11.39 9.56
CA PRO A 67 -2.71 -11.00 9.74
C PRO A 67 -2.92 -9.83 10.71
N GLU A 68 -1.89 -9.39 11.44
CA GLU A 68 -1.97 -8.25 12.36
C GLU A 68 -1.79 -6.91 11.65
N HIS A 69 -1.14 -6.90 10.49
CA HIS A 69 -0.76 -5.66 9.80
C HIS A 69 -1.36 -5.53 8.39
N ARG A 70 -2.01 -6.56 7.86
CA ARG A 70 -2.58 -6.55 6.50
C ARG A 70 -4.04 -6.96 6.50
N ALA A 71 -4.87 -6.12 5.88
CA ALA A 71 -6.29 -6.37 5.71
C ALA A 71 -6.72 -6.04 4.28
N GLY A 72 -7.07 -7.09 3.55
CA GLY A 72 -7.68 -7.06 2.23
C GLY A 72 -6.83 -6.41 1.15
N ILE A 73 -7.53 -6.09 0.07
CA ILE A 73 -6.92 -5.58 -1.17
C ILE A 73 -6.25 -4.22 -0.98
N LEU A 74 -6.76 -3.38 -0.07
CA LEU A 74 -6.26 -2.03 0.15
C LEU A 74 -4.89 -2.02 0.83
N ALA A 75 -4.56 -3.07 1.59
CA ALA A 75 -3.24 -3.27 2.20
C ALA A 75 -2.37 -4.27 1.39
N HIS A 76 -2.80 -4.64 0.18
CA HIS A 76 -2.06 -5.58 -0.66
C HIS A 76 -0.63 -5.07 -0.94
N PRO A 77 0.42 -5.91 -0.85
CA PRO A 77 1.79 -5.41 -0.93
C PRO A 77 2.13 -4.67 -2.24
N TYR A 78 1.53 -5.07 -3.36
CA TYR A 78 1.64 -4.31 -4.62
C TYR A 78 1.18 -2.86 -4.49
N LEU A 79 0.00 -2.61 -3.88
CA LEU A 79 -0.50 -1.24 -3.68
C LEU A 79 0.35 -0.49 -2.66
N MET A 80 0.79 -1.17 -1.60
CA MET A 80 1.66 -0.57 -0.59
C MET A 80 2.99 -0.09 -1.17
N ALA A 81 3.56 -0.84 -2.11
CA ALA A 81 4.76 -0.47 -2.84
C ALA A 81 4.50 0.58 -3.93
N ALA A 82 3.42 0.45 -4.70
CA ALA A 82 3.05 1.38 -5.76
C ALA A 82 2.81 2.81 -5.26
N TYR A 83 2.35 2.95 -4.01
CA TYR A 83 2.16 4.24 -3.35
C TYR A 83 3.24 4.57 -2.31
N ALA A 84 4.44 3.99 -2.43
CA ALA A 84 5.61 4.33 -1.64
C ALA A 84 6.68 5.03 -2.49
N TYR A 85 7.71 5.56 -1.84
CA TYR A 85 8.98 5.91 -2.48
C TYR A 85 9.94 4.72 -2.36
N THR A 86 11.01 4.73 -3.16
CA THR A 86 12.02 3.66 -3.17
C THR A 86 12.65 3.42 -1.80
N GLY A 87 12.83 4.48 -1.00
CA GLY A 87 13.50 4.43 0.29
C GLY A 87 12.58 4.44 1.51
N HIS A 88 11.28 4.72 1.33
CA HIS A 88 10.38 4.99 2.45
C HIS A 88 8.90 4.94 2.03
N THR A 89 8.04 4.60 2.99
CA THR A 89 6.58 4.64 2.82
C THR A 89 6.06 6.07 2.59
N SER A 90 4.94 6.20 1.87
CA SER A 90 4.24 7.48 1.66
C SER A 90 2.77 7.38 2.06
N PRO A 91 2.44 7.71 3.33
CA PRO A 91 1.05 7.85 3.78
C PRO A 91 0.27 8.85 2.94
N ILE A 92 0.91 9.92 2.45
CA ILE A 92 0.25 10.92 1.61
C ILE A 92 -0.28 10.29 0.31
N HIS A 93 0.54 9.53 -0.41
CA HIS A 93 0.10 8.90 -1.66
C HIS A 93 -1.00 7.85 -1.42
N ARG A 94 -0.87 7.04 -0.36
CA ARG A 94 -1.92 6.07 0.05
C ARG A 94 -3.22 6.78 0.40
N GLY A 95 -3.15 7.89 1.13
CA GLY A 95 -4.30 8.70 1.50
C GLY A 95 -4.99 9.33 0.30
N VAL A 96 -4.22 9.81 -0.69
CA VAL A 96 -4.76 10.33 -1.96
C VAL A 96 -5.45 9.21 -2.75
N PHE A 97 -4.85 8.01 -2.82
CA PHE A 97 -5.47 6.84 -3.44
C PHE A 97 -6.81 6.49 -2.78
N LEU A 98 -6.85 6.39 -1.44
CA LEU A 98 -8.10 6.12 -0.73
C LEU A 98 -9.13 7.22 -0.95
N ALA A 99 -8.76 8.48 -0.80
CA ALA A 99 -9.67 9.61 -0.96
C ALA A 99 -10.29 9.64 -2.37
N ARG A 100 -9.46 9.59 -3.42
CA ARG A 100 -9.94 9.74 -4.81
C ARG A 100 -10.44 8.44 -5.41
N GLY A 101 -9.66 7.37 -5.28
CA GLY A 101 -9.89 6.10 -5.96
C GLY A 101 -10.92 5.22 -5.28
N VAL A 102 -11.07 5.32 -3.96
CA VAL A 102 -12.00 4.47 -3.19
C VAL A 102 -13.23 5.25 -2.72
N LEU A 103 -13.03 6.43 -2.13
CA LEU A 103 -14.12 7.20 -1.51
C LEU A 103 -14.77 8.24 -2.44
N GLY A 104 -14.23 8.46 -3.63
CA GLY A 104 -14.77 9.44 -4.59
C GLY A 104 -14.64 10.90 -4.13
N VAL A 105 -13.76 11.20 -3.18
CA VAL A 105 -13.48 12.56 -2.71
C VAL A 105 -12.72 13.31 -3.79
N ASN A 106 -13.28 14.45 -4.21
CA ASN A 106 -12.60 15.35 -5.13
C ASN A 106 -11.53 16.16 -4.38
N LEU A 107 -10.27 15.89 -4.68
CA LEU A 107 -9.13 16.65 -4.18
C LEU A 107 -8.67 17.64 -5.24
N ARG A 108 -8.61 18.93 -4.89
CA ARG A 108 -8.04 19.96 -5.75
C ARG A 108 -6.54 19.70 -5.94
N PRO A 109 -5.96 20.01 -7.10
CA PRO A 109 -4.51 20.00 -7.26
C PRO A 109 -3.84 20.85 -6.16
N PRO A 110 -2.69 20.41 -5.62
CA PRO A 110 -1.98 21.20 -4.63
C PRO A 110 -1.52 22.53 -5.25
N GLN A 111 -1.67 23.63 -4.52
CA GLN A 111 -1.16 24.94 -4.95
C GLN A 111 0.37 24.93 -5.06
N GLU A 112 1.01 24.17 -4.17
CA GLU A 112 2.46 23.97 -4.12
C GLU A 112 2.73 22.48 -3.87
N ALA A 113 3.57 21.87 -4.71
CA ALA A 113 3.96 20.48 -4.58
C ALA A 113 5.44 20.41 -4.19
N PHE A 114 5.71 20.01 -2.95
CA PHE A 114 7.05 19.87 -2.42
C PHE A 114 7.46 18.40 -2.39
N SER A 115 8.77 18.16 -2.50
CA SER A 115 9.32 16.84 -2.18
C SER A 115 9.06 16.53 -0.70
N PRO A 116 8.80 15.26 -0.33
CA PRO A 116 8.72 14.87 1.06
C PRO A 116 9.97 15.27 1.83
N LEU A 117 9.82 15.64 3.09
CA LEU A 117 10.95 15.85 3.99
C LEU A 117 11.80 14.57 4.05
N SER A 118 13.08 14.70 3.70
CA SER A 118 14.00 13.57 3.71
C SER A 118 14.16 13.01 5.12
N PRO A 119 14.09 11.67 5.30
CA PRO A 119 14.45 11.03 6.55
C PRO A 119 15.87 11.39 7.01
N ASP A 120 16.81 11.59 6.09
CA ASP A 120 18.22 11.90 6.41
C ASP A 120 18.38 13.29 7.05
N LEU A 121 17.51 14.23 6.67
CA LEU A 121 17.50 15.59 7.24
C LEU A 121 16.79 15.64 8.60
N HIS A 122 15.89 14.69 8.86
CA HIS A 122 15.13 14.59 10.11
C HIS A 122 15.12 13.14 10.63
N PRO A 123 16.29 12.61 11.06
CA PRO A 123 16.44 11.20 11.40
C PRO A 123 15.76 10.82 12.71
N THR A 124 15.53 11.80 13.60
CA THR A 124 14.85 11.59 14.89
C THR A 124 13.33 11.59 14.77
N LEU A 125 12.78 12.04 13.64
CA LEU A 125 11.35 12.07 13.42
C LEU A 125 10.87 10.74 12.82
N THR A 126 9.71 10.28 13.26
CA THR A 126 8.95 9.25 12.57
C THR A 126 8.41 9.77 11.24
N THR A 127 7.98 8.86 10.35
CA THR A 127 7.28 9.27 9.13
C THR A 127 6.01 10.07 9.43
N ARG A 128 5.32 9.75 10.53
CA ARG A 128 4.14 10.50 10.98
C ARG A 128 4.48 11.95 11.34
N GLU A 129 5.52 12.14 12.12
CA GLU A 129 5.97 13.48 12.53
C GLU A 129 6.50 14.30 11.36
N ARG A 130 7.25 13.68 10.43
CA ARG A 130 7.70 14.37 9.21
C ARG A 130 6.53 14.85 8.35
N VAL A 131 5.53 14.01 8.12
CA VAL A 131 4.32 14.41 7.38
C VAL A 131 3.58 15.52 8.12
N ALA A 132 3.39 15.40 9.44
CA ALA A 132 2.72 16.43 10.23
C ALA A 132 3.46 17.78 10.18
N LEU A 133 4.78 17.77 10.26
CA LEU A 133 5.62 18.96 10.12
C LEU A 133 5.44 19.59 8.74
N GLN A 134 5.57 18.79 7.68
CA GLN A 134 5.48 19.24 6.29
C GLN A 134 4.10 19.80 5.95
N THR A 135 3.04 19.19 6.46
CA THR A 135 1.66 19.58 6.11
C THR A 135 1.03 20.52 7.13
N SER A 136 1.78 21.01 8.13
CA SER A 136 1.28 21.92 9.18
C SER A 136 0.75 23.28 8.69
N PRO A 137 1.19 23.86 7.54
CA PRO A 137 0.60 25.10 7.04
C PRO A 137 -0.90 24.99 6.76
N LYS A 138 -1.64 26.08 7.01
CA LYS A 138 -3.11 26.11 6.91
C LYS A 138 -3.63 25.73 5.52
N ASN A 139 -2.93 26.15 4.46
CA ASN A 139 -3.27 25.80 3.08
C ASN A 139 -3.15 24.30 2.82
N CYS A 140 -2.12 23.62 3.33
CA CYS A 140 -1.96 22.17 3.22
C CYS A 140 -3.07 21.41 3.96
N MET A 141 -3.40 21.83 5.18
CA MET A 141 -4.40 21.14 6.00
C MET A 141 -5.82 21.17 5.43
N SER A 142 -6.11 22.04 4.45
CA SER A 142 -7.37 22.03 3.71
C SER A 142 -7.70 20.68 3.07
N CYS A 143 -6.67 19.95 2.59
CA CYS A 143 -6.81 18.61 2.03
C CYS A 143 -6.19 17.55 2.94
N HIS A 144 -5.11 17.88 3.65
CA HIS A 144 -4.36 16.92 4.46
C HIS A 144 -5.08 16.45 5.72
N SER A 145 -6.13 17.15 6.17
CA SER A 145 -7.02 16.65 7.22
C SER A 145 -7.67 15.30 6.86
N ILE A 146 -8.01 15.10 5.58
CA ILE A 146 -8.56 13.85 5.06
C ILE A 146 -7.43 12.91 4.63
N ILE A 147 -6.49 13.41 3.83
CA ILE A 147 -5.42 12.59 3.22
C ILE A 147 -4.57 11.91 4.31
N ASN A 148 -4.10 12.65 5.31
CA ASN A 148 -3.20 12.07 6.33
C ASN A 148 -3.95 11.01 7.14
N SER A 149 -5.19 11.31 7.55
CA SER A 149 -6.02 10.39 8.34
C SER A 149 -6.21 9.04 7.65
N LEU A 150 -6.56 9.06 6.36
CA LEU A 150 -6.69 7.84 5.54
C LEU A 150 -5.34 7.18 5.27
N GLY A 151 -4.33 7.97 4.95
CA GLY A 151 -3.02 7.49 4.57
C GLY A 151 -2.31 6.69 5.64
N PHE A 152 -2.51 7.06 6.91
CA PHE A 152 -1.88 6.41 8.06
C PHE A 152 -2.57 5.13 8.53
N THR A 153 -3.72 4.76 7.95
CA THR A 153 -4.36 3.45 8.24
C THR A 153 -3.78 2.32 7.39
N LEU A 154 -2.92 2.62 6.41
CA LEU A 154 -2.31 1.69 5.47
C LEU A 154 -0.78 1.73 5.50
#